data_AF-A0A971T347-F1
#
_entry.id   AF-A0A971T347-F1
#
_cell.length_a   1.000
_cell.length_b   1.000
_cell.length_c   1.000
_cell.angle_alpha   90.00
_cell.angle_beta   90.00
_cell.angle_gamma   90.00
#
_symmetry.space_group_name_H-M   'P 1'
#
loop_
_entity.id
_entity.type
_entity.pdbx_description
1 polymer ?
#
loop_
_entity_poly.entity_id
_entity_poly.type
_entity_poly.pdbx_seq_one_letter_code
_entity_poly.pdbx_strand_id
1 'polypeptide(L)'
;MLLELESQYGVQPIIYATKVTYHLYIADEFSDYPLWIREVWFSPDECGKYNWTFWQYTNREKLEGYSGDEEFIDMNVFCGTREEFYEYNWTP
;
A
#
# COMPACT_ATOMS: atom_id res chain seq x y z
N MET A 1 -17.97 -3.00 5.71
CA MET A 1 -16.68 -2.73 6.38
C MET A 1 -16.01 -1.49 5.81
N LEU A 2 -15.66 -1.44 4.51
CA LEU A 2 -14.98 -0.27 3.94
C LEU A 2 -15.81 1.02 4.03
N LEU A 3 -17.09 0.96 3.67
CA LEU A 3 -18.03 2.09 3.83
C LEU A 3 -18.17 2.57 5.27
N GLU A 4 -18.09 1.65 6.25
CA GLU A 4 -18.14 2.01 7.67
C GLU A 4 -16.86 2.75 8.07
N LEU A 5 -15.69 2.24 7.66
CA LEU A 5 -14.41 2.91 7.93
C LEU A 5 -14.38 4.30 7.30
N GLU A 6 -14.82 4.44 6.06
CA GLU A 6 -14.90 5.73 5.38
C GLU A 6 -15.87 6.69 6.09
N SER A 7 -17.03 6.19 6.52
CA SER A 7 -17.99 7.01 7.28
C SER A 7 -17.45 7.45 8.63
N GLN A 8 -16.66 6.62 9.32
CA GLN A 8 -16.14 6.94 10.65
C GLN A 8 -14.92 7.88 10.59
N TYR A 9 -14.04 7.68 9.62
CA TYR A 9 -12.76 8.40 9.53
C TYR A 9 -12.75 9.53 8.48
N GLY A 10 -13.76 9.63 7.63
CA GLY A 10 -13.89 10.68 6.61
C GLY A 10 -12.87 10.58 5.47
N VAL A 11 -12.14 9.47 5.39
CA VAL A 11 -11.12 9.21 4.36
C VAL A 11 -11.29 7.81 3.81
N GLN A 12 -10.94 7.64 2.53
CA GLN A 12 -11.05 6.35 1.87
C GLN A 12 -10.00 5.36 2.42
N PRO A 13 -10.40 4.16 2.89
CA PRO A 13 -9.47 3.17 3.38
C PRO A 13 -8.59 2.59 2.26
N ILE A 14 -7.34 2.25 2.60
CA ILE A 14 -6.41 1.55 1.70
C ILE A 14 -6.52 0.04 1.93
N ILE A 15 -6.57 -0.74 0.85
CA ILE A 15 -6.61 -2.21 0.91
C ILE A 15 -5.19 -2.75 0.79
N TYR A 16 -4.71 -3.44 1.83
CA TYR A 16 -3.44 -4.18 1.78
C TYR A 16 -3.67 -5.63 1.36
N ALA A 17 -2.92 -6.11 0.35
CA ALA A 17 -3.07 -7.46 -0.15
C ALA A 17 -1.78 -8.02 -0.77
N THR A 18 -1.65 -9.35 -0.78
CA THR A 18 -0.68 -10.01 -1.66
C THR A 18 -1.18 -10.00 -3.11
N LYS A 19 -0.29 -10.14 -4.09
CA LYS A 19 -0.66 -10.24 -5.51
C LYS A 19 -1.72 -11.33 -5.77
N VAL A 20 -1.59 -12.49 -5.13
CA VAL A 20 -2.55 -13.59 -5.28
C VAL A 20 -3.92 -13.19 -4.74
N THR A 21 -3.98 -12.64 -3.53
CA THR A 21 -5.23 -12.17 -2.91
C THR A 21 -5.89 -11.08 -3.76
N TYR A 22 -5.11 -10.16 -4.32
CA TYR A 22 -5.60 -9.11 -5.19
C TYR A 22 -6.35 -9.69 -6.40
N HIS A 23 -5.73 -10.61 -7.12
CA HIS A 23 -6.33 -11.21 -8.32
C HIS A 23 -7.54 -12.10 -8.02
N LEU A 24 -7.58 -12.75 -6.85
CA LEU A 24 -8.68 -13.65 -6.51
C LEU A 24 -9.92 -12.92 -5.98
N TYR A 25 -9.75 -11.77 -5.32
CA TYR A 25 -10.82 -11.18 -4.51
C TYR A 25 -11.00 -9.67 -4.63
N ILE A 26 -10.04 -8.93 -5.19
CA ILE A 26 -10.02 -7.45 -5.08
C ILE A 26 -10.16 -6.78 -6.45
N ALA A 27 -9.48 -7.30 -7.48
CA ALA A 27 -9.32 -6.62 -8.76
C ALA A 27 -10.63 -6.17 -9.42
N ASP A 28 -11.72 -6.94 -9.26
CA ASP A 28 -13.00 -6.64 -9.91
C ASP A 28 -13.99 -5.89 -9.00
N GLU A 29 -13.98 -6.16 -7.69
CA GLU A 29 -15.01 -5.70 -6.75
C GLU A 29 -14.62 -4.43 -5.98
N PHE A 30 -13.32 -4.14 -5.86
CA PHE A 30 -12.80 -3.06 -5.02
C PHE A 30 -11.78 -2.17 -5.74
N SER A 31 -11.87 -2.10 -7.07
CA SER A 31 -10.95 -1.33 -7.92
C SER A 31 -10.99 0.18 -7.66
N ASP A 32 -12.06 0.69 -7.06
CA ASP A 32 -12.19 2.09 -6.66
C ASP A 32 -11.36 2.45 -5.41
N TYR A 33 -10.88 1.45 -4.63
CA TYR A 33 -10.10 1.67 -3.41
C TYR A 33 -8.59 1.69 -3.68
N PRO A 34 -7.83 2.58 -3.01
CA PRO A 34 -6.38 2.57 -3.08
C PRO A 34 -5.82 1.21 -2.67
N LEU A 35 -4.85 0.72 -3.45
CA LEU A 35 -4.23 -0.58 -3.23
C LEU A 35 -2.82 -0.44 -2.66
N TRP A 36 -2.55 -1.10 -1.54
CA TRP A 36 -1.21 -1.35 -1.02
C TRP A 36 -0.82 -2.80 -1.30
N ILE A 37 -0.07 -3.01 -2.38
CA ILE A 37 0.27 -4.36 -2.84
C ILE A 37 1.57 -4.85 -2.18
N ARG A 38 1.55 -6.08 -1.67
CA ARG A 38 2.76 -6.82 -1.29
C ARG A 38 3.20 -7.72 -2.42
N GLU A 39 4.39 -7.44 -2.93
CA GLU A 39 5.10 -8.30 -3.87
C GLU A 39 6.60 -8.13 -3.64
N VAL A 40 7.24 -9.18 -3.11
CA VAL A 40 8.67 -9.12 -2.70
C VAL A 40 9.58 -9.90 -3.66
N TRP A 41 9.00 -10.60 -4.64
CA TRP A 41 9.77 -11.40 -5.61
C TRP A 41 10.00 -10.68 -6.93
N PHE A 42 9.05 -9.82 -7.33
CA PHE A 42 9.09 -9.10 -8.59
C PHE A 42 8.65 -7.65 -8.36
N SER A 43 9.14 -6.71 -9.17
CA SER A 43 8.49 -5.40 -9.21
C SER A 43 7.05 -5.60 -9.72
N PRO A 44 6.03 -4.99 -9.10
CA PRO A 44 4.79 -4.76 -9.82
C PRO A 44 5.14 -3.97 -11.07
N ASP A 45 4.37 -4.18 -12.14
CA ASP A 45 4.49 -3.39 -13.36
C ASP A 45 4.45 -1.88 -13.03
N GLU A 46 4.96 -1.05 -13.95
CA GLU A 46 5.01 0.41 -13.80
C GLU A 46 3.73 0.98 -13.17
N CYS A 47 3.92 2.01 -12.34
CA CYS A 47 2.83 2.82 -11.78
C CYS A 47 1.70 2.98 -12.80
N GLY A 48 0.53 2.41 -12.49
CA GLY A 48 -0.66 2.50 -13.35
C GLY A 48 -1.14 1.20 -13.98
N LYS A 49 -0.33 0.14 -14.17
CA LYS A 49 -0.86 -1.11 -14.75
C LYS A 49 -1.77 -1.90 -13.81
N TYR A 50 -1.54 -1.77 -12.50
CA TYR A 50 -2.41 -2.34 -11.46
C TYR A 50 -3.01 -1.27 -10.53
N ASN A 51 -2.89 0.02 -10.86
CA ASN A 51 -3.35 1.16 -10.04
C ASN A 51 -3.02 1.04 -8.54
N TRP A 52 -1.85 0.45 -8.20
CA TRP A 52 -1.40 0.41 -6.82
C TRP A 52 -0.92 1.79 -6.36
N THR A 53 -1.22 2.13 -5.11
CA THR A 53 -0.82 3.39 -4.46
C THR A 53 0.45 3.21 -3.64
N PHE A 54 0.56 2.07 -2.97
CA PHE A 54 1.76 1.69 -2.22
C PHE A 54 2.22 0.29 -2.63
N TRP A 55 3.53 0.08 -2.64
CA TRP A 55 4.13 -1.23 -2.89
C TRP A 55 5.08 -1.60 -1.76
N GLN A 56 4.81 -2.72 -1.08
CA GLN A 56 5.75 -3.36 -0.18
C GLN A 56 6.71 -4.24 -0.97
N TYR A 57 7.95 -3.78 -1.13
CA TYR A 57 8.97 -4.43 -1.97
C TYR A 57 9.91 -5.35 -1.21
N THR A 58 10.00 -5.20 0.11
CA THR A 58 10.77 -6.11 0.97
C THR A 58 10.17 -6.18 2.36
N ASN A 59 10.36 -7.31 3.01
CA ASN A 59 10.02 -7.58 4.40
C ASN A 59 11.25 -8.02 5.22
N ARG A 60 12.44 -7.67 4.74
CA ARG A 60 13.73 -8.18 5.26
C ARG A 60 14.77 -7.09 5.45
N GLU A 61 14.37 -5.82 5.41
CA GLU A 61 15.32 -4.74 5.61
C GLU A 61 15.76 -4.69 7.06
N LYS A 62 17.04 -4.43 7.30
CA LYS A 62 17.57 -4.14 8.63
C LYS A 62 18.06 -2.72 8.65
N LEU A 63 17.38 -1.86 9.41
CA LEU A 63 17.76 -0.46 9.50
C LEU A 63 18.84 -0.27 10.56
N GLU A 64 19.95 0.34 10.15
CA GLU A 64 21.02 0.71 11.06
C GLU A 64 20.48 1.64 12.16
N GLY A 65 20.72 1.29 13.43
CA GLY A 65 20.23 2.05 14.58
C GLY A 65 18.81 1.70 15.03
N TYR A 66 18.11 0.80 14.35
CA TYR A 66 16.83 0.26 14.86
C TYR A 66 17.08 -0.74 16.00
N SER A 67 16.31 -0.61 17.08
CA SER A 67 16.44 -1.42 18.32
C SER A 67 15.10 -1.95 18.83
N GLY A 68 14.10 -2.07 17.95
CA GLY A 68 12.84 -2.72 18.29
C GLY A 68 12.95 -4.26 18.28
N ASP A 69 11.89 -4.91 18.76
CA ASP A 69 11.82 -6.36 18.91
C ASP A 69 11.84 -7.10 17.55
N GLU A 70 11.38 -6.46 16.47
CA GLU A 70 11.34 -7.02 15.12
C GLU A 70 12.59 -6.67 14.32
N GLU A 71 13.44 -7.66 14.06
CA GLU A 71 14.70 -7.45 13.33
C GLU A 71 14.49 -7.00 11.87
N PHE A 72 13.40 -7.45 11.25
CA PHE A 72 13.12 -7.22 9.83
C PHE A 72 12.00 -6.23 9.63
N ILE A 73 12.28 -5.20 8.83
CA ILE A 73 11.38 -4.09 8.57
C ILE A 73 10.84 -4.17 7.14
N ASP A 74 9.53 -3.99 7.04
CA ASP A 74 8.82 -3.86 5.77
C ASP A 74 9.13 -2.51 5.14
N MET A 75 9.68 -2.52 3.92
CA MET A 75 9.94 -1.30 3.17
C MET A 75 8.93 -1.14 2.04
N ASN A 76 8.51 0.10 1.86
CA ASN A 76 7.41 0.45 0.97
C ASN A 76 7.77 1.67 0.14
N VAL A 77 7.20 1.75 -1.05
CA VAL A 77 7.28 2.92 -1.92
C VAL A 77 5.89 3.41 -2.31
N PHE A 78 5.76 4.73 -2.46
CA PHE A 78 4.55 5.38 -2.96
C PHE A 78 4.60 5.46 -4.49
N CYS A 79 3.46 5.23 -5.13
CA CYS A 79 3.31 5.43 -6.58
C CYS A 79 3.12 6.91 -6.88
N GLY A 80 4.23 7.65 -6.95
CA GLY A 80 4.22 9.07 -7.29
C GLY A 80 5.47 9.82 -6.84
N THR A 81 5.39 11.13 -6.98
CA THR A 81 6.39 12.10 -6.54
C THR A 81 6.31 12.34 -5.03
N ARG A 82 7.31 13.03 -4.50
CA ARG A 82 7.34 13.43 -3.09
C ARG A 82 6.25 14.44 -2.78
N GLU A 83 5.99 15.36 -3.69
CA GLU A 83 4.96 16.38 -3.58
C GLU A 83 3.57 15.74 -3.52
N GLU A 84 3.26 14.82 -4.45
CA GLU A 84 2.01 14.04 -4.44
C GLU A 84 1.85 13.23 -3.15
N PHE A 85 2.95 12.67 -2.61
CA PHE A 85 2.90 11.95 -1.33
C PHE A 85 2.54 12.87 -0.15
N TYR A 86 3.04 14.10 -0.10
CA TYR A 86 2.70 15.07 0.95
C TYR A 86 1.27 15.57 0.85
N GLU A 87 0.70 15.61 -0.36
CA GLU A 87 -0.70 15.99 -0.60
C GLU A 87 -1.68 14.83 -0.38
N TYR A 88 -1.20 13.59 -0.40
CA TYR A 88 -2.03 12.40 -0.29
C TYR A 88 -2.77 12.34 1.07
N ASN A 89 -4.10 12.49 1.02
CA ASN A 89 -5.02 12.46 2.16
C ASN A 89 -4.69 13.46 3.29
N TRP A 90 -4.01 14.57 2.96
CA TRP A 90 -3.87 15.67 3.91
C TRP A 90 -5.21 16.41 4.09
N THR A 91 -5.70 16.43 5.33
CA THR A 91 -6.79 17.30 5.76
C THR A 91 -6.20 18.34 6.73
N PRO A 92 -6.36 19.66 6.46
CA PRO A 92 -5.81 20.71 7.32
C PRO A 92 -6.46 20.80 8.71
#